data_AF-A0A1J4TRG6-F1
#
_entry.id   AF-A0A1J4TRG6-F1
#
_cell.length_a   1.000
_cell.length_b   1.000
_cell.length_c   1.000
_cell.angle_alpha   90.00
_cell.angle_beta   90.00
_cell.angle_gamma   90.00
#
_symmetry.space_group_name_H-M   'P 1'
#
loop_
_entity.id
_entity.type
_entity.pdbx_description
1 polymer ?
#
loop_
_entity_poly.entity_id
_entity_poly.type
_entity_poly.pdbx_seq_one_letter_code
_entity_poly.pdbx_strand_id
1 'polypeptide(L)'
;MHIKRYTLVSLIFIILVGSYVYAFVTQGSISIDFFGVTLPAFPIAIWVAVPLAVLYIATVLHISFYTMVGSFKLRKYEKDYEKLIDSIVNSYLGNKDVEYTFQTPRYQLLGSLLDHTTLFPDHSMSANTANEKINAAIRIIDDIKNSKVVELKKFSLPITNSLVIQNERNRYKNGDISAEDILSHANKYDRSLCLEAYADFVKTSPFYAIEQYKEFITKESLLEVLARVNADNNTLALSNEELIALIKMVELNSKDYLTLSSALGANMVPDQRIKLFKTLSEEKESAMDGYLFTLFDLEMLAPADEILENSQPTEYLNFKAYRALKECNKNFSINLFI
;
A
#
# COMPACT_ATOMS: atom_id res chain seq x y z
N MET A 1 -4.99 47.97 -13.53
CA MET A 1 -4.52 49.37 -13.33
C MET A 1 -4.86 50.31 -14.49
N HIS A 2 -5.13 49.83 -15.71
CA HIS A 2 -5.40 50.70 -16.88
C HIS A 2 -6.85 51.19 -17.04
N ILE A 3 -7.85 50.49 -16.46
CA ILE A 3 -9.27 50.85 -16.68
C ILE A 3 -9.65 52.19 -16.03
N LYS A 4 -9.12 52.50 -14.84
CA LYS A 4 -9.38 53.78 -14.15
C LYS A 4 -8.86 54.98 -14.97
N ARG A 5 -7.66 54.86 -15.55
CA ARG A 5 -7.06 55.90 -16.39
C ARG A 5 -7.80 56.03 -17.72
N TYR A 6 -8.15 54.91 -18.34
CA TYR A 6 -8.95 54.87 -19.57
C TYR A 6 -10.31 55.56 -19.39
N THR A 7 -11.07 55.17 -18.36
CA THR A 7 -12.36 55.79 -18.01
C THR A 7 -12.25 57.30 -17.80
N LEU A 8 -11.23 57.77 -17.06
CA LEU A 8 -11.03 59.19 -16.82
C LEU A 8 -10.80 59.96 -18.14
N VAL A 9 -9.89 59.48 -18.99
CA VAL A 9 -9.55 60.14 -20.26
C VAL A 9 -10.72 60.10 -21.24
N SER A 10 -11.44 58.98 -21.35
CA SER A 10 -12.60 58.84 -22.22
C SER A 10 -13.75 59.76 -21.80
N LEU A 11 -14.03 59.91 -20.50
CA LEU A 11 -15.05 60.83 -20.02
C LEU A 11 -14.67 62.29 -20.28
N ILE A 12 -13.41 62.68 -20.03
CA ILE A 12 -12.91 64.02 -20.36
C ILE A 12 -13.06 64.28 -21.86
N PHE A 13 -12.68 63.32 -22.71
CA PHE A 13 -12.81 63.46 -24.17
C PHE A 13 -14.26 63.65 -24.62
N ILE A 14 -15.21 62.87 -24.09
CA ILE A 14 -16.65 63.02 -24.40
C ILE A 14 -17.15 64.42 -24.01
N ILE A 15 -16.78 64.90 -22.82
CA ILE A 15 -17.17 66.24 -22.33
C ILE A 15 -16.55 67.33 -23.18
N LEU A 16 -15.27 67.22 -23.55
CA LEU A 16 -14.59 68.21 -24.39
C LEU A 16 -15.21 68.29 -25.79
N VAL A 17 -15.49 67.14 -26.42
CA VAL A 17 -16.13 67.10 -27.74
C VAL A 17 -17.55 67.68 -27.68
N GLY A 18 -18.36 67.27 -26.70
CA GLY A 18 -19.70 67.82 -26.52
C GLY A 18 -19.70 69.33 -26.28
N SER A 19 -18.81 69.80 -25.39
CA SER A 19 -18.66 71.24 -25.09
C SER A 19 -18.20 72.04 -26.31
N TYR A 20 -17.27 71.49 -27.09
CA TYR A 20 -16.78 72.11 -28.32
C TYR A 20 -17.88 72.27 -29.36
N VAL A 21 -18.68 71.22 -29.60
CA VAL A 21 -19.80 71.28 -30.55
C VAL A 21 -20.84 72.31 -30.10
N TYR A 22 -21.15 72.37 -28.80
CA TYR A 22 -22.11 73.34 -28.28
C TYR A 22 -21.62 74.78 -28.39
N ALA A 23 -20.35 75.04 -28.04
CA ALA A 23 -19.80 76.38 -27.99
C ALA A 23 -19.44 76.96 -29.37
N PHE A 24 -18.96 76.13 -30.30
CA PHE A 24 -18.35 76.60 -31.55
C PHE A 24 -19.03 76.12 -32.83
N VAL A 25 -19.88 75.09 -32.78
CA VAL A 25 -20.54 74.55 -33.99
C VAL A 25 -22.00 74.97 -34.05
N THR A 26 -22.80 74.65 -33.03
CA THR A 26 -24.22 74.99 -33.02
C THR A 26 -24.85 74.85 -31.63
N GLN A 27 -25.74 75.80 -31.31
CA GLN A 27 -26.61 75.75 -30.13
C GLN A 27 -28.01 75.22 -30.47
N GLY A 28 -28.24 74.81 -31.71
CA GLY A 28 -29.53 74.29 -32.17
C GLY A 28 -29.93 73.01 -31.45
N SER A 29 -31.23 72.81 -31.30
CA SER A 29 -31.84 71.59 -30.76
C SER A 29 -32.58 70.84 -31.85
N ILE A 30 -32.53 69.52 -31.82
CA ILE A 30 -33.29 68.65 -32.72
C ILE A 30 -34.07 67.62 -31.92
N SER A 31 -35.34 67.44 -32.26
CA SER A 31 -36.16 66.33 -31.81
C SER A 31 -36.03 65.18 -32.79
N ILE A 32 -35.74 63.99 -32.30
CA ILE A 32 -35.68 62.77 -33.11
C ILE A 32 -36.93 61.96 -32.81
N ASP A 33 -37.65 61.56 -33.85
CA ASP A 33 -38.73 60.57 -33.73
C ASP A 33 -38.11 59.17 -33.81
N PHE A 34 -38.25 58.38 -32.75
CA PHE A 34 -37.68 57.05 -32.66
C PHE A 34 -38.80 56.05 -32.35
N PHE A 35 -39.10 55.18 -33.32
CA PHE A 35 -40.17 54.18 -33.22
C PHE A 35 -41.55 54.75 -32.80
N GLY A 36 -41.91 55.94 -33.31
CA GLY A 36 -43.21 56.57 -33.05
C GLY A 36 -43.30 57.31 -31.71
N VAL A 37 -42.18 57.42 -30.99
CA VAL A 37 -42.04 58.26 -29.80
C VAL A 37 -41.17 59.46 -30.16
N THR A 38 -41.75 60.65 -30.08
CA THR A 38 -41.03 61.91 -30.26
C THR A 38 -40.18 62.21 -29.03
N LEU A 39 -38.87 62.05 -29.16
CA LEU A 39 -37.95 62.38 -28.07
C LEU A 39 -37.90 63.90 -27.86
N PRO A 40 -37.70 64.37 -26.61
CA PRO A 40 -37.55 65.79 -26.32
C PRO A 40 -36.46 66.44 -27.17
N ALA A 41 -36.63 67.71 -27.52
CA ALA A 41 -35.63 68.45 -28.28
C ALA A 41 -34.36 68.63 -27.45
N PHE A 42 -33.30 67.90 -27.81
CA PHE A 42 -31.99 68.01 -27.18
C PHE A 42 -31.02 68.81 -28.07
N PRO A 43 -30.07 69.55 -27.48
CA PRO A 43 -28.99 70.18 -28.23
C PRO A 43 -28.24 69.18 -29.11
N ILE A 44 -27.86 69.59 -30.31
CA ILE A 44 -27.10 68.76 -31.26
C ILE A 44 -25.80 68.23 -30.63
N ALA A 45 -25.18 68.99 -29.73
CA ALA A 45 -24.02 68.56 -28.95
C ALA A 45 -24.24 67.26 -28.15
N ILE A 46 -25.42 67.05 -27.58
CA ILE A 46 -25.77 65.80 -26.87
C ILE A 46 -25.83 64.65 -27.86
N TRP A 47 -26.46 64.86 -29.02
CA TRP A 47 -26.57 63.85 -30.06
C TRP A 47 -25.21 63.44 -30.64
N VAL A 48 -24.22 64.33 -30.67
CA VAL A 48 -22.83 64.01 -31.05
C VAL A 48 -22.10 63.24 -29.93
N ALA A 49 -22.38 63.56 -28.66
CA ALA A 49 -21.76 62.86 -27.52
C ALA A 49 -22.30 61.44 -27.31
N VAL A 50 -23.55 61.16 -27.70
CA VAL A 50 -24.20 59.85 -27.52
C VAL A 50 -23.43 58.70 -28.19
N PRO A 51 -23.06 58.76 -29.49
CA PRO A 51 -22.25 57.73 -30.13
C PRO A 51 -20.90 57.49 -29.42
N LEU A 52 -20.25 58.55 -28.92
CA LEU A 52 -18.99 58.43 -28.18
C LEU A 52 -19.19 57.73 -26.83
N ALA A 53 -20.28 58.02 -26.13
CA ALA A 53 -20.63 57.35 -24.89
C ALA A 53 -20.95 55.86 -25.10
N VAL A 54 -21.65 55.52 -26.19
CA VAL A 54 -21.93 54.12 -26.57
C VAL A 54 -20.63 53.37 -26.86
N LEU A 55 -19.70 53.98 -27.61
CA LEU A 55 -18.37 53.39 -27.88
C LEU A 55 -17.57 53.18 -26.59
N TYR A 56 -17.60 54.15 -25.67
CA TYR A 56 -16.97 53.99 -24.36
C TYR A 56 -17.55 52.80 -23.59
N ILE A 57 -18.88 52.67 -23.49
CA ILE A 57 -19.51 51.54 -22.81
C ILE A 57 -19.10 50.21 -23.46
N ALA A 58 -19.11 50.14 -24.80
CA ALA A 58 -18.72 48.94 -25.53
C ALA A 58 -17.27 48.52 -25.22
N THR A 59 -16.34 49.48 -25.16
CA THR A 59 -14.93 49.21 -24.84
C THR A 59 -14.75 48.73 -23.39
N VAL A 60 -15.45 49.32 -22.42
CA VAL A 60 -15.40 48.91 -21.01
C VAL A 60 -15.95 47.49 -20.85
N LEU A 61 -17.06 47.18 -21.52
CA LEU A 61 -17.62 45.83 -21.54
C LEU A 61 -16.64 44.82 -22.15
N HIS A 62 -16.01 45.15 -23.27
CA HIS A 62 -15.00 44.31 -23.91
C HIS A 62 -13.81 44.04 -22.97
N ILE A 63 -13.22 45.09 -22.37
CA ILE A 63 -12.08 44.94 -21.43
C ILE A 63 -12.49 44.09 -20.21
N SER A 64 -13.69 44.33 -19.68
CA SER A 64 -14.21 43.60 -18.51
C SER A 64 -14.44 42.12 -18.84
N PHE A 65 -14.97 41.82 -20.03
CA PHE A 65 -15.16 40.45 -20.51
C PHE A 65 -13.83 39.69 -20.61
N TYR A 66 -12.81 40.27 -21.25
CA TYR A 66 -11.50 39.61 -21.36
C TYR A 66 -10.80 39.44 -19.99
N THR A 67 -10.98 40.41 -19.09
CA THR A 67 -10.46 40.30 -17.71
C THR A 67 -11.14 39.16 -16.97
N MET A 68 -12.47 39.04 -17.08
CA MET A 68 -13.24 37.95 -16.48
C MET A 68 -12.82 36.58 -17.03
N VAL A 69 -12.69 36.45 -18.35
CA VAL A 69 -12.19 35.23 -19.00
C VAL A 69 -10.78 34.88 -18.54
N GLY A 70 -9.90 35.89 -18.42
CA GLY A 70 -8.55 35.73 -17.89
C GLY A 70 -8.54 35.19 -16.45
N SER A 71 -9.38 35.75 -15.57
CA SER A 71 -9.53 35.28 -14.19
C SER A 71 -10.00 33.83 -14.11
N PHE A 72 -10.94 33.41 -14.98
CA PHE A 72 -11.34 32.01 -15.04
C PHE A 72 -10.21 31.08 -15.50
N LYS A 73 -9.42 31.50 -16.49
CA LYS A 73 -8.23 30.74 -16.91
C LYS A 73 -7.23 30.59 -15.76
N LEU A 74 -6.91 31.68 -15.05
CA LEU A 74 -6.00 31.64 -13.91
C LEU A 74 -6.51 30.71 -12.80
N ARG A 75 -7.82 30.76 -12.49
CA ARG A 75 -8.44 29.86 -11.51
C ARG A 75 -8.35 28.39 -11.91
N LYS A 76 -8.40 28.07 -13.22
CA LYS A 76 -8.19 26.69 -13.69
C LYS A 76 -6.76 26.23 -13.44
N TYR A 77 -5.77 27.08 -13.72
CA TYR A 77 -4.37 26.79 -13.42
C TYR A 77 -4.13 26.58 -11.93
N GLU A 78 -4.70 27.43 -11.06
CA GLU A 78 -4.57 27.27 -9.61
C GLU A 78 -5.16 25.94 -9.11
N LYS A 79 -6.33 25.57 -9.64
CA LYS A 79 -6.97 24.29 -9.31
C LYS A 79 -6.15 23.09 -9.79
N ASP A 80 -5.58 23.16 -10.99
CA ASP A 80 -4.74 22.09 -11.53
C ASP A 80 -3.39 22.01 -10.79
N TYR A 81 -2.86 23.14 -10.29
CA TYR A 81 -1.71 23.16 -9.40
C TYR A 81 -1.99 22.40 -8.10
N GLU A 82 -3.08 22.73 -7.40
CA GLU A 82 -3.46 22.02 -6.18
C GLU A 82 -3.67 20.52 -6.42
N LYS A 83 -4.33 20.16 -7.53
CA LYS A 83 -4.48 18.74 -7.93
C LYS A 83 -3.14 18.05 -8.16
N LEU A 84 -2.17 18.74 -8.74
CA LEU A 84 -0.84 18.16 -8.98
C LEU A 84 -0.12 17.91 -7.65
N ILE A 85 -0.23 18.83 -6.69
CA ILE A 85 0.30 18.64 -5.34
C ILE A 85 -0.37 17.43 -4.67
N ASP A 86 -1.69 17.33 -4.73
CA ASP A 86 -2.42 16.20 -4.16
C ASP A 86 -2.02 14.86 -4.83
N SER A 87 -1.80 14.87 -6.14
CA SER A 87 -1.32 13.71 -6.90
C SER A 87 0.09 13.28 -6.46
N ILE A 88 1.01 14.22 -6.25
CA ILE A 88 2.35 13.94 -5.71
C ILE A 88 2.26 13.34 -4.31
N VAL A 89 1.43 13.92 -3.44
CA VAL A 89 1.21 13.42 -2.07
C VAL A 89 0.67 11.98 -2.09
N ASN A 90 -0.32 11.71 -2.93
CA ASN A 90 -0.88 10.36 -3.07
C ASN A 90 0.15 9.38 -3.65
N SER A 91 0.97 9.81 -4.60
CA SER A 91 2.07 9.00 -5.13
C SER A 91 3.08 8.64 -4.02
N TYR A 92 3.49 9.61 -3.19
CA TYR A 92 4.37 9.37 -2.05
C TYR A 92 3.78 8.41 -1.01
N LEU A 93 2.48 8.51 -0.75
CA LEU A 93 1.78 7.61 0.15
C LEU A 93 1.48 6.24 -0.50
N GLY A 94 1.84 6.03 -1.76
CA GLY A 94 1.59 4.79 -2.50
C GLY A 94 0.11 4.54 -2.81
N ASN A 95 -0.71 5.59 -2.84
CA ASN A 95 -2.12 5.50 -3.21
C ASN A 95 -2.25 5.62 -4.73
N LYS A 96 -2.28 4.46 -5.42
CA LYS A 96 -2.32 4.38 -6.90
C LYS A 96 -3.73 4.36 -7.48
N ASP A 97 -4.77 4.27 -6.65
CA ASP A 97 -6.15 4.11 -7.11
C ASP A 97 -6.81 5.46 -7.47
N VAL A 98 -6.11 6.58 -7.27
CA VAL A 98 -6.64 7.92 -7.50
C VAL A 98 -6.12 8.48 -8.82
N GLU A 99 -6.96 8.48 -9.84
CA GLU A 99 -6.68 9.12 -11.12
C GLU A 99 -6.95 10.63 -11.07
N TYR A 100 -5.98 11.42 -11.54
CA TYR A 100 -6.10 12.88 -11.56
C TYR A 100 -6.32 13.40 -12.98
N THR A 101 -7.44 14.08 -13.20
CA THR A 101 -7.73 14.75 -14.47
C THR A 101 -7.45 16.25 -14.38
N PHE A 102 -6.61 16.74 -15.30
CA PHE A 102 -6.20 18.14 -15.39
C PHE A 102 -6.91 18.84 -16.56
N GLN A 103 -7.28 20.11 -16.37
CA GLN A 103 -8.00 20.88 -17.39
C GLN A 103 -7.06 21.62 -18.35
N THR A 104 -5.85 21.93 -17.90
CA THR A 104 -4.89 22.75 -18.63
C THR A 104 -3.81 21.88 -19.30
N PRO A 105 -3.41 22.17 -20.55
CA PRO A 105 -2.49 21.30 -21.29
C PRO A 105 -1.14 21.06 -20.60
N ARG A 106 -0.61 22.06 -19.89
CA ARG A 106 0.66 21.94 -19.16
C ARG A 106 0.59 20.91 -18.03
N TYR A 107 -0.50 20.94 -17.27
CA TYR A 107 -0.70 20.02 -16.16
C TYR A 107 -1.18 18.64 -16.63
N GLN A 108 -1.87 18.56 -17.77
CA GLN A 108 -2.15 17.27 -18.41
C GLN A 108 -0.87 16.53 -18.78
N LEU A 109 0.13 17.23 -19.36
CA LEU A 109 1.43 16.65 -19.66
C LEU A 109 2.13 16.17 -18.38
N LEU A 110 2.23 17.01 -17.35
CA LEU A 110 2.88 16.65 -16.09
C LEU A 110 2.16 15.50 -15.36
N GLY A 111 0.83 15.52 -15.35
CA GLY A 111 0.00 14.44 -14.80
C GLY A 111 0.23 13.12 -15.51
N SER A 112 0.21 13.12 -16.84
CA SER A 112 0.45 11.89 -17.62
C SER A 112 1.83 11.28 -17.40
N LEU A 113 2.85 12.11 -17.14
CA LEU A 113 4.16 11.64 -16.74
C LEU A 113 4.13 11.05 -15.33
N LEU A 114 3.49 11.74 -14.39
CA LEU A 114 3.38 11.31 -13.00
C LEU A 114 2.66 9.96 -12.88
N ASP A 115 1.55 9.78 -13.59
CA ASP A 115 0.73 8.55 -13.58
C ASP A 115 1.52 7.31 -14.03
N HIS A 116 2.52 7.50 -14.90
CA HIS A 116 3.39 6.43 -15.40
C HIS A 116 4.71 6.30 -14.64
N THR A 117 4.86 7.00 -13.51
CA THR A 117 6.07 6.96 -12.69
C THR A 117 5.80 6.49 -11.28
N THR A 118 6.80 5.87 -10.66
CA THR A 118 6.79 5.57 -9.22
C THR A 118 7.61 6.64 -8.51
N LEU A 119 6.95 7.49 -7.73
CA LEU A 119 7.60 8.54 -6.94
C LEU A 119 7.62 8.13 -5.48
N PHE A 120 8.82 8.05 -4.91
CA PHE A 120 9.04 7.85 -3.49
C PHE A 120 10.06 8.87 -2.99
N PRO A 121 9.85 9.44 -1.78
CA PRO A 121 10.82 10.34 -1.19
C PRO A 121 12.12 9.57 -0.90
N ASP A 122 13.22 10.09 -1.43
CA ASP A 122 14.55 9.58 -1.13
C ASP A 122 14.88 9.81 0.36
N HIS A 123 15.75 8.98 0.92
CA HIS A 123 16.16 9.02 2.33
C HIS A 123 16.81 10.34 2.75
N SER A 124 17.23 11.17 1.79
CA SER A 124 17.84 12.48 1.99
C SER A 124 16.84 13.65 1.99
N MET A 125 15.57 13.43 1.63
CA MET A 125 14.58 14.50 1.56
C MET A 125 14.09 14.93 2.94
N SER A 126 14.62 16.04 3.45
CA SER A 126 14.00 16.76 4.57
C SER A 126 12.72 17.45 4.12
N ALA A 127 11.69 17.47 4.97
CA ALA A 127 10.43 18.21 4.79
C ALA A 127 10.64 19.75 4.80
N ASN A 128 11.29 20.28 3.77
CA ASN A 128 11.63 21.70 3.60
C ASN A 128 11.14 22.27 2.26
N THR A 129 10.06 21.71 1.70
CA THR A 129 9.42 22.29 0.52
C THR A 129 8.57 23.49 0.93
N ALA A 130 8.27 24.38 -0.02
CA ALA A 130 7.36 25.50 0.23
C ALA A 130 5.89 25.07 0.44
N ASN A 131 5.57 23.79 0.27
CA ASN A 131 4.22 23.26 0.38
C ASN A 131 4.06 22.38 1.63
N GLU A 132 3.19 22.81 2.54
CA GLU A 132 2.94 22.11 3.80
C GLU A 132 2.33 20.72 3.61
N LYS A 133 1.52 20.47 2.57
CA LYS A 133 0.93 19.15 2.32
C LYS A 133 2.01 18.12 1.98
N ILE A 134 2.98 18.51 1.14
CA ILE A 134 4.11 17.64 0.76
C ILE A 134 4.99 17.37 1.99
N ASN A 135 5.31 18.40 2.77
CA ASN A 135 6.09 18.26 3.99
C ASN A 135 5.42 17.34 5.01
N ALA A 136 4.09 17.42 5.17
CA ALA A 136 3.33 16.54 6.04
C ALA A 136 3.41 15.07 5.59
N ALA A 137 3.30 14.80 4.29
CA ALA A 137 3.42 13.45 3.74
C ALA A 137 4.81 12.86 3.99
N ILE A 138 5.88 13.64 3.76
CA ILE A 138 7.27 13.22 4.03
C ILE A 138 7.45 12.89 5.52
N ARG A 139 6.96 13.75 6.43
CA ARG A 139 7.04 13.51 7.88
C ARG A 139 6.35 12.21 8.31
N ILE A 140 5.18 11.91 7.75
CA ILE A 140 4.47 10.66 8.03
C ILE A 140 5.32 9.46 7.61
N ILE A 141 5.92 9.52 6.42
CA ILE A 141 6.78 8.45 5.90
C ILE A 141 8.02 8.27 6.78
N ASP A 142 8.66 9.37 7.19
CA ASP A 142 9.82 9.33 8.07
C ASP A 142 9.48 8.81 9.47
N ASP A 143 8.36 9.21 10.04
CA ASP A 143 7.92 8.72 11.35
C ASP A 143 7.66 7.21 11.32
N ILE A 144 7.02 6.69 10.27
CA ILE A 144 6.81 5.25 10.08
C ILE A 144 8.14 4.51 9.90
N LYS A 145 9.06 5.05 9.10
CA LYS A 145 10.41 4.47 8.94
C LYS A 145 11.20 4.43 10.25
N ASN A 146 11.01 5.42 11.12
CA ASN A 146 11.64 5.51 12.44
C ASN A 146 10.87 4.75 13.54
N SER A 147 10.10 3.72 13.17
CA SER A 147 9.35 2.86 14.09
C SER A 147 8.28 3.55 14.94
N LYS A 148 7.85 4.77 14.57
CA LYS A 148 6.71 5.42 15.22
C LYS A 148 5.40 4.94 14.59
N VAL A 149 4.35 5.06 15.38
CA VAL A 149 2.98 4.75 14.96
C VAL A 149 2.28 6.04 14.58
N VAL A 150 1.70 6.06 13.38
CA VAL A 150 1.02 7.23 12.82
C VAL A 150 -0.40 6.86 12.42
N GLU A 151 -1.33 7.79 12.55
CA GLU A 151 -2.73 7.60 12.14
C GLU A 151 -2.89 7.75 10.62
N LEU A 152 -2.96 6.62 9.92
CA LEU A 152 -3.10 6.58 8.45
C LEU A 152 -4.56 6.55 7.95
N LYS A 153 -5.55 6.40 8.85
CA LYS A 153 -6.98 6.28 8.48
C LYS A 153 -7.50 7.44 7.64
N LYS A 154 -6.91 8.63 7.80
CA LYS A 154 -7.29 9.85 7.07
C LYS A 154 -7.03 9.77 5.56
N PHE A 155 -6.14 8.87 5.14
CA PHE A 155 -5.70 8.75 3.74
C PHE A 155 -6.38 7.59 3.01
N SER A 156 -7.21 6.80 3.68
CA SER A 156 -7.95 5.66 3.11
C SER A 156 -7.07 4.74 2.26
N LEU A 157 -5.85 4.46 2.72
CA LEU A 157 -4.88 3.61 2.01
C LEU A 157 -5.30 2.14 2.05
N PRO A 158 -5.01 1.36 0.99
CA PRO A 158 -5.32 -0.06 0.95
C PRO A 158 -4.47 -0.85 1.97
N ILE A 159 -5.00 -1.99 2.43
CA ILE A 159 -4.33 -2.87 3.42
C ILE A 159 -2.99 -3.41 2.88
N THR A 160 -2.88 -3.58 1.57
CA THR A 160 -1.68 -4.03 0.87
C THR A 160 -0.61 -2.95 0.69
N ASN A 161 -0.89 -1.71 1.10
CA ASN A 161 0.06 -0.61 0.98
C ASN A 161 1.26 -0.81 1.93
N SER A 162 2.47 -0.60 1.41
CA SER A 162 3.71 -0.81 2.17
C SER A 162 3.79 0.04 3.45
N LEU A 163 3.30 1.28 3.44
CA LEU A 163 3.29 2.16 4.61
C LEU A 163 2.29 1.68 5.66
N VAL A 164 1.13 1.17 5.24
CA VAL A 164 0.13 0.59 6.15
C VAL A 164 0.71 -0.65 6.82
N ILE A 165 1.30 -1.56 6.05
CA ILE A 165 1.94 -2.77 6.56
C ILE A 165 3.05 -2.42 7.56
N GLN A 166 3.90 -1.45 7.23
CA GLN A 166 4.97 -1.01 8.13
C GLN A 166 4.43 -0.36 9.40
N ASN A 167 3.41 0.48 9.30
CA ASN A 167 2.80 1.12 10.47
C ASN A 167 2.13 0.10 11.40
N GLU A 168 1.43 -0.90 10.87
CA GLU A 168 0.87 -1.99 11.68
C GLU A 168 1.96 -2.90 12.28
N ARG A 169 3.05 -3.16 11.56
CA ARG A 169 4.25 -3.81 12.12
C ARG A 169 4.84 -3.00 13.28
N ASN A 170 4.91 -1.68 13.17
CA ASN A 170 5.39 -0.82 14.25
C ASN A 170 4.48 -0.91 15.48
N ARG A 171 3.15 -0.90 15.28
CA ARG A 171 2.18 -1.09 16.37
C ARG A 171 2.38 -2.43 17.08
N TYR A 172 2.57 -3.49 16.31
CA TYR A 172 2.84 -4.83 16.85
C TYR A 172 4.14 -4.85 17.67
N LYS A 173 5.23 -4.32 17.11
CA LYS A 173 6.55 -4.28 17.78
C LYS A 173 6.58 -3.38 19.02
N ASN A 174 5.80 -2.31 19.02
CA ASN A 174 5.66 -1.40 20.17
C ASN A 174 4.71 -1.96 21.25
N GLY A 175 3.99 -3.05 20.98
CA GLY A 175 3.05 -3.68 21.90
C GLY A 175 1.67 -3.02 21.95
N ASP A 176 1.33 -2.15 20.98
CA ASP A 176 0.01 -1.52 20.89
C ASP A 176 -1.09 -2.49 20.44
N ILE A 177 -0.70 -3.55 19.73
CA ILE A 177 -1.58 -4.65 19.29
C ILE A 177 -0.89 -5.98 19.56
N SER A 178 -1.67 -6.97 20.00
CA SER A 178 -1.16 -8.33 20.23
C SER A 178 -1.23 -9.18 18.97
N ALA A 179 -0.52 -10.31 18.95
CA ALA A 179 -0.62 -11.28 17.86
C ALA A 179 -2.06 -11.84 17.73
N GLU A 180 -2.77 -12.04 18.85
CA GLU A 180 -4.16 -12.52 18.85
C GLU A 180 -5.12 -11.49 18.26
N ASP A 181 -4.91 -10.19 18.52
CA ASP A 181 -5.71 -9.12 17.91
C ASP A 181 -5.56 -9.08 16.38
N ILE A 182 -4.35 -9.36 15.88
CA ILE A 182 -4.06 -9.43 14.44
C ILE A 182 -4.77 -10.63 13.82
N LEU A 183 -4.60 -11.81 14.42
CA LEU A 183 -5.13 -13.08 13.89
C LEU A 183 -6.67 -13.13 13.95
N SER A 184 -7.28 -12.66 15.03
CA SER A 184 -8.74 -12.57 15.17
C SER A 184 -9.39 -11.64 14.15
N HIS A 185 -8.63 -10.67 13.63
CA HIS A 185 -9.10 -9.70 12.64
C HIS A 185 -8.29 -9.75 11.36
N ALA A 186 -7.91 -10.95 10.88
CA ALA A 186 -7.05 -11.13 9.71
C ALA A 186 -7.50 -10.36 8.46
N ASN A 187 -8.80 -10.12 8.28
CA ASN A 187 -9.35 -9.32 7.16
C ASN A 187 -8.93 -7.84 7.18
N LYS A 188 -8.45 -7.32 8.31
CA LYS A 188 -8.01 -5.91 8.46
C LYS A 188 -6.50 -5.73 8.22
N TYR A 189 -5.75 -6.82 8.13
CA TYR A 189 -4.30 -6.81 8.06
C TYR A 189 -3.81 -7.51 6.80
N ASP A 190 -2.60 -7.17 6.37
CA ASP A 190 -1.97 -7.86 5.26
C ASP A 190 -1.59 -9.29 5.65
N ARG A 191 -1.71 -10.22 4.70
CA ARG A 191 -1.42 -11.64 4.94
C ARG A 191 0.02 -11.84 5.45
N SER A 192 0.99 -11.07 4.98
CA SER A 192 2.38 -11.19 5.44
C SER A 192 2.55 -10.86 6.92
N LEU A 193 1.79 -9.88 7.44
CA LEU A 193 1.79 -9.53 8.85
C LEU A 193 1.09 -10.61 9.69
N CYS A 194 -0.02 -11.17 9.20
CA CYS A 194 -0.69 -12.28 9.87
C CYS A 194 0.23 -13.51 10.01
N LEU A 195 1.02 -13.83 8.99
CA LEU A 195 2.00 -14.92 9.04
C LEU A 195 3.12 -14.65 10.07
N GLU A 196 3.64 -13.43 10.11
CA GLU A 196 4.65 -12.99 11.08
C GLU A 196 4.10 -13.07 12.52
N ALA A 197 2.90 -12.53 12.74
CA ALA A 197 2.22 -12.60 14.04
C ALA A 197 1.92 -14.04 14.46
N TYR A 198 1.51 -14.91 13.53
CA TYR A 198 1.26 -16.32 13.83
C TYR A 198 2.53 -17.05 14.25
N ALA A 199 3.67 -16.80 13.58
CA ALA A 199 4.95 -17.40 13.93
C ALA A 199 5.42 -17.04 15.35
N ASP A 200 5.12 -15.84 15.83
CA ASP A 200 5.38 -15.46 17.23
C ASP A 200 4.32 -16.03 18.18
N PHE A 201 3.05 -16.02 17.77
CA PHE A 201 1.94 -16.55 18.55
C PHE A 201 2.14 -18.03 18.91
N VAL A 202 2.63 -18.85 17.98
CA VAL A 202 2.86 -20.29 18.20
C VAL A 202 4.01 -20.59 19.16
N LYS A 203 4.79 -19.61 19.62
CA LYS A 203 5.88 -19.86 20.59
C LYS A 203 5.38 -19.97 22.04
N THR A 204 4.26 -19.32 22.35
CA THR A 204 3.73 -19.24 23.72
C THR A 204 2.32 -19.79 23.86
N SER A 205 1.55 -19.83 22.77
CA SER A 205 0.12 -20.09 22.85
C SER A 205 -0.23 -21.57 23.08
N PRO A 206 -1.35 -21.87 23.75
CA PRO A 206 -1.84 -23.24 23.91
C PRO A 206 -2.41 -23.80 22.59
N PHE A 207 -2.49 -25.12 22.49
CA PHE A 207 -2.87 -25.80 21.24
C PHE A 207 -4.26 -25.38 20.71
N TYR A 208 -5.28 -25.24 21.57
CA TYR A 208 -6.61 -24.85 21.12
C TYR A 208 -6.62 -23.52 20.34
N ALA A 209 -5.73 -22.59 20.71
CA ALA A 209 -5.62 -21.29 20.07
C ALA A 209 -4.80 -21.37 18.77
N ILE A 210 -3.77 -22.22 18.74
CA ILE A 210 -3.02 -22.54 17.52
C ILE A 210 -3.96 -23.16 16.49
N GLU A 211 -4.80 -24.10 16.91
CA GLU A 211 -5.76 -24.77 16.03
C GLU A 211 -6.80 -23.78 15.46
N GLN A 212 -7.25 -22.81 16.25
CA GLN A 212 -8.20 -21.78 15.82
C GLN A 212 -7.67 -20.97 14.63
N TYR A 213 -6.37 -20.70 14.56
CA TYR A 213 -5.73 -19.87 13.52
C TYR A 213 -4.85 -20.67 12.56
N LYS A 214 -5.08 -21.98 12.44
CA LYS A 214 -4.28 -22.92 11.63
C LYS A 214 -4.15 -22.57 10.14
N GLU A 215 -4.97 -21.67 9.61
CA GLU A 215 -4.92 -21.21 8.22
C GLU A 215 -3.64 -20.41 7.89
N PHE A 216 -2.95 -19.89 8.90
CA PHE A 216 -1.71 -19.12 8.78
C PHE A 216 -0.44 -19.95 9.03
N ILE A 217 -0.58 -21.27 9.13
CA ILE A 217 0.56 -22.14 9.39
C ILE A 217 1.55 -22.16 8.22
N THR A 218 2.80 -21.91 8.54
CA THR A 218 3.97 -22.00 7.66
C THR A 218 4.91 -23.10 8.14
N LYS A 219 5.87 -23.49 7.29
CA LYS A 219 6.92 -24.47 7.65
C LYS A 219 7.68 -24.07 8.92
N GLU A 220 8.03 -22.79 9.04
CA GLU A 220 8.75 -22.26 10.19
C GLU A 220 7.88 -22.32 11.45
N SER A 221 6.63 -21.86 11.38
CA SER A 221 5.71 -21.94 12.53
C SER A 221 5.40 -23.39 12.94
N LEU A 222 5.36 -24.32 11.98
CA LEU A 222 5.15 -25.74 12.26
C LEU A 222 6.35 -26.31 13.04
N LEU A 223 7.58 -25.98 12.65
CA LEU A 223 8.78 -26.38 13.39
C LEU A 223 8.77 -25.85 14.82
N GLU A 224 8.35 -24.60 15.04
CA GLU A 224 8.20 -24.02 16.37
C GLU A 224 7.15 -24.77 17.22
N VAL A 225 6.00 -25.14 16.62
CA VAL A 225 4.99 -25.96 17.31
C VAL A 225 5.55 -27.32 17.69
N LEU A 226 6.28 -27.98 16.80
CA LEU A 226 6.84 -29.31 17.04
C LEU A 226 7.97 -29.30 18.07
N ALA A 227 8.80 -28.26 18.08
CA ALA A 227 9.85 -28.09 19.08
C ALA A 227 9.29 -27.99 20.51
N ARG A 228 8.04 -27.52 20.66
CA ARG A 228 7.33 -27.42 21.93
C ARG A 228 6.65 -28.70 22.38
N VAL A 229 6.55 -29.72 21.51
CA VAL A 229 5.96 -31.01 21.88
C VAL A 229 6.82 -31.64 22.97
N ASN A 230 6.22 -31.84 24.15
CA ASN A 230 6.90 -32.37 25.34
C ASN A 230 8.16 -31.59 25.79
N ALA A 231 8.31 -30.32 25.40
CA ALA A 231 9.43 -29.47 25.85
C ALA A 231 9.26 -29.00 27.30
N ASP A 232 10.35 -28.55 27.94
CA ASP A 232 10.33 -28.07 29.33
C ASP A 232 9.57 -26.73 29.52
N ASN A 233 9.56 -25.88 28.50
CA ASN A 233 8.91 -24.55 28.52
C ASN A 233 7.79 -24.50 27.47
N ASN A 234 6.63 -23.95 27.85
CA ASN A 234 5.43 -23.83 26.99
C ASN A 234 5.03 -25.17 26.33
N THR A 235 5.09 -26.26 27.09
CA THR A 235 4.83 -27.63 26.62
C THR A 235 3.48 -27.76 25.92
N LEU A 236 3.48 -28.44 24.77
CA LEU A 236 2.26 -28.88 24.10
C LEU A 236 2.14 -30.40 24.22
N ALA A 237 1.06 -30.86 24.82
CA ALA A 237 0.70 -32.28 24.81
C ALA A 237 -0.22 -32.54 23.61
N LEU A 238 0.36 -33.04 22.52
CA LEU A 238 -0.34 -33.30 21.26
C LEU A 238 -0.42 -34.80 20.98
N SER A 239 -1.59 -35.24 20.54
CA SER A 239 -1.81 -36.57 19.97
C SER A 239 -1.24 -36.67 18.56
N ASN A 240 -1.09 -37.91 18.06
CA ASN A 240 -0.61 -38.12 16.70
C ASN A 240 -1.61 -37.62 15.66
N GLU A 241 -2.91 -37.74 15.94
CA GLU A 241 -3.98 -37.28 15.07
C GLU A 241 -3.93 -35.74 14.89
N GLU A 242 -3.71 -35.00 15.97
CA GLU A 242 -3.54 -33.54 15.95
C GLU A 242 -2.29 -33.11 15.19
N LEU A 243 -1.16 -33.79 15.41
CA LEU A 243 0.08 -33.53 14.70
C LEU A 243 -0.05 -33.78 13.19
N ILE A 244 -0.67 -34.91 12.81
CA ILE A 244 -0.92 -35.25 11.41
C ILE A 244 -1.82 -34.18 10.76
N ALA A 245 -2.86 -33.71 11.47
CA ALA A 245 -3.74 -32.66 10.96
C ALA A 245 -2.99 -31.36 10.67
N LEU A 246 -2.07 -30.92 11.54
CA LEU A 246 -1.24 -29.73 11.31
C LEU A 246 -0.23 -29.94 10.17
N ILE A 247 0.47 -31.08 10.15
CA ILE A 247 1.47 -31.41 9.13
C ILE A 247 0.83 -31.44 7.73
N LYS A 248 -0.42 -31.92 7.62
CA LYS A 248 -1.17 -31.96 6.36
C LYS A 248 -1.51 -30.57 5.78
N MET A 249 -1.55 -29.53 6.61
CA MET A 249 -1.85 -28.16 6.16
C MET A 249 -0.68 -27.52 5.40
N VAL A 250 0.52 -28.09 5.49
CA VAL A 250 1.74 -27.56 4.87
C VAL A 250 2.29 -28.56 3.84
N GLU A 251 2.68 -28.06 2.68
CA GLU A 251 3.37 -28.88 1.68
C GLU A 251 4.83 -29.09 2.06
N LEU A 252 5.17 -30.34 2.40
CA LEU A 252 6.48 -30.75 2.89
C LEU A 252 7.18 -31.68 1.90
N ASN A 253 8.48 -31.45 1.71
CA ASN A 253 9.36 -32.35 0.95
C ASN A 253 10.06 -33.35 1.88
N SER A 254 10.83 -34.27 1.33
CA SER A 254 11.50 -35.30 2.14
C SER A 254 12.52 -34.74 3.15
N LYS A 255 13.23 -33.66 2.81
CA LYS A 255 14.14 -32.96 3.74
C LYS A 255 13.40 -32.27 4.88
N ASP A 256 12.22 -31.73 4.59
CA ASP A 256 11.37 -31.13 5.61
C ASP A 256 10.96 -32.23 6.61
N TYR A 257 10.51 -33.41 6.15
CA TYR A 257 10.17 -34.54 7.03
C TYR A 257 11.35 -35.05 7.87
N LEU A 258 12.58 -35.05 7.33
CA LEU A 258 13.79 -35.34 8.10
C LEU A 258 14.00 -34.34 9.23
N THR A 259 13.83 -33.05 8.92
CA THR A 259 13.97 -31.96 9.89
C THR A 259 12.90 -32.06 10.99
N LEU A 260 11.66 -32.36 10.62
CA LEU A 260 10.57 -32.57 11.59
C LEU A 260 10.86 -33.78 12.49
N SER A 261 11.35 -34.89 11.92
CA SER A 261 11.67 -36.07 12.71
C SER A 261 12.81 -35.82 13.69
N SER A 262 13.87 -35.13 13.24
CA SER A 262 14.98 -34.71 14.09
C SER A 262 14.53 -33.81 15.23
N ALA A 263 13.69 -32.80 14.94
CA ALA A 263 13.17 -31.89 15.96
C ALA A 263 12.32 -32.62 17.02
N LEU A 264 11.46 -33.54 16.59
CA LEU A 264 10.63 -34.34 17.51
C LEU A 264 11.45 -35.35 18.31
N GLY A 265 12.59 -35.81 17.79
CA GLY A 265 13.45 -36.77 18.48
C GLY A 265 14.02 -36.29 19.82
N ALA A 266 14.10 -34.98 20.04
CA ALA A 266 14.64 -34.42 21.27
C ALA A 266 13.76 -34.70 22.50
N ASN A 267 12.43 -34.54 22.36
CA ASN A 267 11.49 -34.49 23.49
C ASN A 267 10.31 -35.47 23.36
N MET A 268 10.02 -35.97 22.15
CA MET A 268 8.86 -36.85 21.91
C MET A 268 9.15 -38.28 22.37
N VAL A 269 8.13 -38.95 22.90
CA VAL A 269 8.25 -40.36 23.30
C VAL A 269 8.55 -41.23 22.07
N PRO A 270 9.55 -42.14 22.12
CA PRO A 270 9.97 -42.95 20.96
C PRO A 270 8.82 -43.68 20.26
N ASP A 271 7.97 -44.39 21.00
CA ASP A 271 6.82 -45.12 20.44
C ASP A 271 5.82 -44.21 19.74
N GLN A 272 5.63 -43.00 20.28
CA GLN A 272 4.72 -42.01 19.72
C GLN A 272 5.28 -41.49 18.38
N ARG A 273 6.59 -41.19 18.33
CA ARG A 273 7.31 -40.74 17.13
C ARG A 273 7.32 -41.80 16.03
N ILE A 274 7.57 -43.07 16.37
CA ILE A 274 7.52 -44.20 15.43
C ILE A 274 6.15 -44.29 14.78
N LYS A 275 5.08 -44.29 15.58
CA LYS A 275 3.70 -44.36 15.07
C LYS A 275 3.37 -43.16 14.17
N LEU A 276 3.78 -41.95 14.56
CA LEU A 276 3.53 -40.73 13.79
C LEU A 276 4.14 -40.83 12.38
N PHE A 277 5.45 -41.09 12.29
CA PHE A 277 6.13 -41.14 11.00
C PHE A 277 5.76 -42.37 10.17
N LYS A 278 5.43 -43.50 10.80
CA LYS A 278 4.87 -44.65 10.10
C LYS A 278 3.58 -44.27 9.37
N THR A 279 2.61 -43.70 10.09
CA THR A 279 1.33 -43.28 9.48
C THR A 279 1.53 -42.22 8.40
N LEU A 280 2.44 -41.24 8.59
CA LEU A 280 2.76 -40.25 7.57
C LEU A 280 3.38 -40.88 6.31
N SER A 281 4.25 -41.88 6.47
CA SER A 281 4.91 -42.58 5.35
C SER A 281 3.96 -43.48 4.56
N GLU A 282 2.91 -44.01 5.21
CA GLU A 282 1.84 -44.78 4.55
C GLU A 282 0.97 -43.88 3.65
N GLU A 283 0.83 -42.59 4.00
CA GLU A 283 0.04 -41.63 3.23
C GLU A 283 0.84 -40.86 2.17
N LYS A 284 2.12 -40.56 2.44
CA LYS A 284 3.01 -39.80 1.55
C LYS A 284 4.39 -40.44 1.48
N GLU A 285 4.81 -40.77 0.26
CA GLU A 285 6.14 -41.32 -0.01
C GLU A 285 7.27 -40.40 0.46
N SER A 286 7.11 -39.08 0.34
CA SER A 286 8.11 -38.10 0.82
C SER A 286 8.33 -38.15 2.34
N ALA A 287 7.40 -38.70 3.12
CA ALA A 287 7.58 -38.87 4.56
C ALA A 287 8.39 -40.12 4.93
N MET A 288 8.69 -41.00 3.96
CA MET A 288 9.48 -42.22 4.19
C MET A 288 10.88 -41.90 4.72
N ASP A 289 11.52 -40.84 4.23
CA ASP A 289 12.82 -40.37 4.72
C ASP A 289 12.76 -40.03 6.22
N GLY A 290 11.71 -39.34 6.67
CA GLY A 290 11.49 -39.04 8.08
C GLY A 290 11.24 -40.29 8.93
N TYR A 291 10.57 -41.31 8.37
CA TYR A 291 10.34 -42.57 9.05
C TYR A 291 11.63 -43.40 9.18
N LEU A 292 12.37 -43.58 8.09
CA LEU A 292 13.68 -44.25 8.10
C LEU A 292 14.65 -43.57 9.08
N PHE A 293 14.69 -42.24 9.08
CA PHE A 293 15.49 -41.49 10.05
C PHE A 293 15.06 -41.78 11.49
N THR A 294 13.75 -41.80 11.78
CA THR A 294 13.23 -42.16 13.11
C THR A 294 13.67 -43.56 13.54
N LEU A 295 13.57 -44.54 12.65
CA LEU A 295 13.96 -45.92 12.95
C LEU A 295 15.46 -46.04 13.24
N PHE A 296 16.30 -45.40 12.42
CA PHE A 296 17.76 -45.44 12.63
C PHE A 296 18.21 -44.67 13.86
N ASP A 297 17.59 -43.54 14.16
CA ASP A 297 17.86 -42.72 15.35
C ASP A 297 17.50 -43.48 16.66
N LEU A 298 16.44 -44.30 16.61
CA LEU A 298 16.02 -45.18 17.71
C LEU A 298 16.66 -46.57 17.68
N GLU A 299 17.67 -46.79 16.83
CA GLU A 299 18.38 -48.05 16.63
C GLU A 299 17.49 -49.27 16.26
N MET A 300 16.32 -49.02 15.66
CA MET A 300 15.41 -50.04 15.18
C MET A 300 15.83 -50.56 13.80
N LEU A 301 16.89 -51.37 13.76
CA LEU A 301 17.49 -51.85 12.51
C LEU A 301 16.58 -52.80 11.73
N ALA A 302 15.96 -53.80 12.39
CA ALA A 302 15.14 -54.80 11.73
C ALA A 302 14.00 -54.21 10.85
N PRO A 303 13.14 -53.30 11.34
CA PRO A 303 12.11 -52.68 10.49
C PRO A 303 12.70 -51.70 9.45
N ALA A 304 13.84 -51.07 9.72
CA ALA A 304 14.49 -50.22 8.72
C ALA A 304 15.06 -51.05 7.57
N ASP A 305 15.64 -52.21 7.87
CA ASP A 305 16.19 -53.14 6.89
C ASP A 305 15.10 -53.72 5.99
N GLU A 306 13.95 -54.07 6.55
CA GLU A 306 12.78 -54.52 5.79
C GLU A 306 12.33 -53.48 4.76
N ILE A 307 12.32 -52.19 5.12
CA ILE A 307 11.97 -51.12 4.19
C ILE A 307 13.04 -50.96 3.11
N LEU A 308 14.32 -50.99 3.49
CA LEU A 308 15.44 -50.80 2.56
C LEU A 308 15.60 -51.97 1.58
N GLU A 309 15.34 -53.21 2.00
CA GLU A 309 15.41 -54.40 1.14
C GLU A 309 14.30 -54.42 0.09
N ASN A 310 13.13 -53.86 0.42
CA ASN A 310 12.00 -53.73 -0.50
C ASN A 310 12.09 -52.48 -1.40
N SER A 311 13.11 -51.63 -1.24
CA SER A 311 13.29 -50.39 -2.00
C SER A 311 14.19 -50.56 -3.24
N GLN A 312 14.03 -49.69 -4.25
CA GLN A 312 14.85 -49.76 -5.47
C GLN A 312 16.33 -49.44 -5.19
N PRO A 313 17.29 -49.97 -5.96
CA PRO A 313 18.72 -49.76 -5.72
C PRO A 313 19.15 -48.29 -5.65
N THR A 314 18.46 -47.41 -6.36
CA THR A 314 18.74 -45.96 -6.43
C THR A 314 18.03 -45.13 -5.35
N GLU A 315 17.13 -45.73 -4.58
CA GLU A 315 16.37 -45.06 -3.51
C GLU A 315 17.09 -45.15 -2.17
N TYR A 316 16.91 -44.12 -1.33
CA TYR A 316 17.39 -44.07 0.06
C TYR A 316 18.90 -44.34 0.21
N LEU A 317 19.72 -43.90 -0.75
CA LEU A 317 21.17 -44.18 -0.79
C LEU A 317 21.89 -43.80 0.50
N ASN A 318 21.53 -42.66 1.11
CA ASN A 318 22.11 -42.20 2.37
C ASN A 318 21.87 -43.21 3.51
N PHE A 319 20.64 -43.73 3.60
CA PHE A 319 20.24 -44.72 4.60
C PHE A 319 20.88 -46.08 4.34
N LYS A 320 20.99 -46.49 3.07
CA LYS A 320 21.70 -47.73 2.69
C LYS A 320 23.20 -47.65 3.01
N ALA A 321 23.83 -46.49 2.78
CA ALA A 321 25.21 -46.26 3.15
C ALA A 321 25.40 -46.31 4.67
N TYR A 322 24.51 -45.70 5.44
CA TYR A 322 24.52 -45.78 6.89
C TYR A 322 24.36 -47.23 7.40
N ARG A 323 23.39 -47.98 6.87
CA ARG A 323 23.19 -49.41 7.17
C ARG A 323 24.47 -50.22 6.92
N ALA A 324 25.08 -50.09 5.74
CA ALA A 324 26.30 -50.83 5.40
C ALA A 324 27.47 -50.52 6.36
N LEU A 325 27.57 -49.27 6.84
CA LEU A 325 28.57 -48.89 7.84
C LEU A 325 28.28 -49.50 9.22
N LYS A 326 27.01 -49.54 9.65
CA LYS A 326 26.58 -50.23 10.87
C LYS A 326 26.86 -51.74 10.79
N GLU A 327 26.58 -52.39 9.67
CA GLU A 327 26.91 -53.81 9.42
C GLU A 327 28.43 -54.08 9.50
N CYS A 328 29.25 -53.11 9.12
CA CYS A 328 30.71 -53.16 9.27
C CYS A 328 31.22 -52.81 10.69
N ASN A 329 30.34 -52.77 11.71
CA ASN A 329 30.65 -52.37 13.09
C ASN A 329 31.22 -50.94 13.23
N LYS A 330 30.89 -50.02 12.31
CA LYS A 330 31.26 -48.60 12.44
C LYS A 330 30.09 -47.80 13.01
N ASN A 331 30.27 -47.25 14.21
CA ASN A 331 29.26 -46.46 14.91
C ASN A 331 29.40 -44.98 14.57
N PHE A 332 28.66 -44.51 13.57
CA PHE A 332 28.49 -43.09 13.26
C PHE A 332 27.10 -42.62 13.69
N SER A 333 26.94 -41.32 13.92
CA SER A 333 25.61 -40.74 14.12
C SER A 333 24.87 -40.66 12.79
N ILE A 334 23.60 -41.07 12.76
CA ILE A 334 22.72 -40.93 11.59
C ILE A 334 22.62 -39.47 11.11
N ASN A 335 22.79 -38.50 12.01
CA ASN A 335 22.80 -37.07 11.69
C ASN A 335 23.91 -36.65 10.69
N LEU A 336 24.95 -37.48 10.50
CA LEU A 336 26.01 -37.22 9.52
C LEU A 336 25.61 -37.56 8.08
N PHE A 337 24.45 -38.19 7.88
CA PHE A 337 23.98 -38.72 6.59
C PHE A 337 22.74 -37.99 6.06
N ILE A 338 22.35 -36.87 6.69
CA ILE A 338 21.17 -36.06 6.36
C ILE A 338 21.56 -34.83 5.54
#